data_AF-A0A352JM54-F1
#
_entry.id   AF-A0A352JM54-F1
#
_cell.length_a   1.000
_cell.length_b   1.000
_cell.length_c   1.000
_cell.angle_alpha   90.00
_cell.angle_beta   90.00
_cell.angle_gamma   90.00
#
_symmetry.space_group_name_H-M   'P 1'
#
loop_
_entity.id
_entity.type
_entity.pdbx_description
1 polymer ?
#
loop_
_entity_poly.entity_id
_entity_poly.type
_entity_poly.pdbx_seq_one_letter_code
_entity_poly.pdbx_strand_id
1 'polypeptide(L)'
;MGNMQERLKGVYIKPKGEVGSWISKKTASNPFDELKKTLKPDGSLSPRRTEDLLVEQENLIQAKIIIFESVAHHMLAEGGEKYLEVHLKNFHDSWDKLFIRYGTMMVLALKELANDMNFLRPDGEIKKAVLGRKIREMKKRFKDQ
;
A
#
# COMPACT_ATOMS: atom_id res chain seq x y z
N MET A 1 28.67 42.00 24.38
CA MET A 1 27.49 41.25 23.91
C MET A 1 27.91 40.42 22.70
N GLY A 2 28.13 39.12 22.91
CA GLY A 2 28.58 38.20 21.86
C GLY A 2 27.40 37.56 21.14
N ASN A 3 27.50 37.49 19.81
CA ASN A 3 26.46 37.14 18.86
C ASN A 3 25.98 35.69 19.04
N MET A 4 24.67 35.46 18.96
CA MET A 4 24.01 34.15 19.18
C MET A 4 24.49 33.05 18.20
N GLN A 5 25.18 33.44 17.12
CA GLN A 5 25.79 32.57 16.11
C GLN A 5 27.09 31.88 16.57
N GLU A 6 27.78 32.37 17.61
CA GLU A 6 28.99 31.71 18.13
C GLU A 6 28.67 30.55 19.09
N ARG A 7 27.51 30.56 19.75
CA ARG A 7 27.10 29.49 20.68
C ARG A 7 26.62 28.21 19.98
N LEU A 8 26.40 28.23 18.67
CA LEU A 8 25.97 27.06 17.88
C LEU A 8 27.12 26.29 17.21
N LYS A 9 28.37 26.81 17.25
CA LYS A 9 29.53 26.11 16.65
C LYS A 9 30.09 24.98 17.50
N GLY A 10 29.59 24.77 18.72
CA GLY A 10 30.08 23.74 19.66
C GLY A 10 29.37 22.38 19.63
N VAL A 11 28.31 22.20 18.84
CA VAL A 11 27.47 20.97 18.92
C VAL A 11 27.79 19.93 17.82
N TYR A 12 28.67 20.24 16.87
CA TYR A 12 29.11 19.28 15.85
C TYR A 12 30.59 18.92 15.99
N ILE A 13 30.94 18.37 17.15
CA ILE A 13 32.14 17.54 17.28
C ILE A 13 31.77 16.14 16.79
N LYS A 14 32.35 15.73 15.67
CA LYS A 14 32.28 14.37 15.12
C LYS A 14 32.72 13.33 16.16
N PRO A 15 31.98 12.23 16.36
CA PRO A 15 32.62 10.98 16.72
C PRO A 15 33.23 10.36 15.45
N LYS A 16 34.56 10.23 15.44
CA LYS A 16 35.25 9.20 14.66
C LYS A 16 34.85 7.86 15.26
N GLY A 17 34.03 7.11 14.54
CA GLY A 17 33.68 5.73 14.86
C GLY A 17 32.84 5.21 13.71
N GLU A 18 33.36 4.24 12.96
CA GLU A 18 32.61 3.51 11.95
C GLU A 18 31.45 2.79 12.63
N VAL A 19 30.29 3.44 12.69
CA VAL A 19 29.04 2.76 13.01
C VAL A 19 28.59 2.13 11.71
N GLY A 20 28.91 0.83 11.56
CA GLY A 20 28.30 0.00 10.54
C GLY A 20 26.79 0.21 10.58
N SER A 21 26.25 0.83 9.53
CA SER A 21 24.83 1.05 9.32
C SER A 21 24.10 -0.28 9.51
N TRP A 22 23.31 -0.41 10.58
CA TRP A 22 22.37 -1.52 10.80
C TRP A 22 21.28 -1.59 9.73
N ILE A 23 21.15 -0.54 8.91
CA ILE A 23 20.29 -0.54 7.74
C ILE A 23 21.03 -1.32 6.65
N SER A 24 20.56 -2.54 6.44
CA SER A 24 20.95 -3.43 5.33
C SER A 24 21.07 -2.63 4.02
N LYS A 25 22.29 -2.52 3.49
CA LYS A 25 22.54 -2.06 2.12
C LYS A 25 22.22 -3.23 1.18
N LYS A 26 21.16 -3.03 0.40
CA LYS A 26 20.61 -3.88 -0.70
C LYS A 26 19.53 -4.87 -0.25
N THR A 27 18.30 -4.65 -0.72
CA THR A 27 17.63 -5.42 -1.80
C THR A 27 16.13 -5.14 -1.77
N ALA A 28 15.68 -4.36 -2.75
CA ALA A 28 14.33 -4.08 -3.25
C ALA A 28 14.40 -2.62 -3.70
N SER A 29 14.14 -2.33 -4.98
CA SER A 29 14.07 -0.94 -5.41
C SER A 29 12.97 -0.25 -4.59
N ASN A 30 13.38 0.67 -3.72
CA ASN A 30 12.42 1.47 -3.00
C ASN A 30 11.74 2.36 -4.06
N PRO A 31 10.41 2.32 -4.23
CA PRO A 31 9.73 3.14 -5.23
C PRO A 31 10.03 4.64 -5.05
N PHE A 32 10.37 5.09 -3.83
CA PHE A 32 10.85 6.44 -3.58
C PHE A 32 12.23 6.75 -4.18
N ASP A 33 13.13 5.77 -4.24
CA ASP A 33 14.46 5.95 -4.83
C ASP A 33 14.40 5.95 -6.37
N GLU A 34 13.42 5.27 -6.97
CA GLU A 34 13.14 5.35 -8.42
C GLU A 34 12.48 6.68 -8.80
N LEU A 35 11.58 7.21 -7.96
CA LEU A 35 11.00 8.54 -8.15
C LEU A 35 12.07 9.64 -8.09
N LYS A 36 13.00 9.58 -7.14
CA LYS A 36 14.11 10.53 -7.05
C LYS A 36 15.04 10.51 -8.26
N LYS A 37 15.22 9.36 -8.91
CA LYS A 37 16.05 9.22 -10.12
C LYS A 37 15.39 9.81 -11.37
N THR A 38 14.08 9.94 -11.39
CA THR A 38 13.29 10.46 -12.52
C THR A 38 12.79 11.89 -12.30
N LEU A 39 13.11 12.46 -11.14
CA LEU A 39 12.86 13.86 -10.82
C LEU A 39 13.76 14.74 -11.68
N LYS A 40 13.16 15.65 -12.45
CA LYS A 40 13.83 16.76 -13.09
C LYS A 40 14.27 17.79 -12.02
N PRO A 41 15.22 18.69 -12.35
CA PRO A 41 15.72 19.70 -11.41
C PRO A 41 14.64 20.64 -10.86
N ASP A 42 13.51 20.77 -11.55
CA ASP A 42 12.34 21.56 -11.16
C ASP A 42 11.37 20.82 -10.21
N GLY A 43 11.68 19.58 -9.84
CA GLY A 43 10.84 18.75 -8.99
C GLY A 43 9.75 17.97 -9.74
N SER A 44 9.66 18.10 -11.07
CA SER A 44 8.68 17.37 -11.88
C SER A 44 9.18 15.97 -12.25
N LEU A 45 8.27 15.00 -12.38
CA LEU A 45 8.61 13.67 -12.89
C LEU A 45 8.80 13.71 -14.41
N SER A 46 9.60 12.78 -14.93
CA SER A 46 9.68 12.56 -16.38
C SER A 46 8.28 12.24 -16.96
N PRO A 47 7.93 12.72 -18.18
CA PRO A 47 6.61 12.49 -18.78
C PRO A 47 6.19 11.02 -18.81
N ARG A 48 7.13 10.12 -19.15
CA ARG A 48 6.92 8.67 -19.15
C ARG A 48 6.57 8.12 -17.77
N ARG A 49 7.23 8.60 -16.71
CA ARG A 49 6.93 8.16 -15.35
C ARG A 49 5.59 8.69 -14.84
N THR A 50 5.21 9.90 -15.26
CA THR A 50 3.86 10.44 -14.98
C THR A 50 2.80 9.57 -15.65
N GLU A 51 3.01 9.18 -16.91
CA GLU A 51 2.13 8.28 -17.65
C GLU A 51 2.02 6.90 -16.98
N ASP A 52 3.15 6.29 -16.59
CA ASP A 52 3.17 5.02 -15.87
C ASP A 52 2.35 5.09 -14.56
N LEU A 53 2.48 6.19 -13.80
CA LEU A 53 1.75 6.39 -12.55
C LEU A 53 0.24 6.57 -12.78
N LEU A 54 -0.16 7.23 -13.87
CA LEU A 54 -1.57 7.37 -14.24
C LEU A 54 -2.17 6.00 -14.57
N VAL A 55 -1.47 5.20 -15.38
CA VAL A 55 -1.88 3.84 -15.71
C VAL A 55 -1.95 2.95 -14.47
N GLU A 56 -0.98 3.04 -13.56
CA GLU A 56 -1.01 2.33 -12.28
C GLU A 56 -2.24 2.74 -11.45
N GLN A 57 -2.57 4.03 -11.37
CA GLN A 57 -3.76 4.50 -10.65
C GLN A 57 -5.07 4.04 -11.30
N GLU A 58 -5.20 4.12 -12.62
CA GLU A 58 -6.39 3.66 -13.34
C GLU A 58 -6.63 2.16 -13.09
N ASN A 59 -5.58 1.35 -13.15
CA ASN A 59 -5.67 -0.08 -12.87
C ASN A 59 -6.11 -0.36 -11.43
N LEU A 60 -5.63 0.42 -10.46
CA LEU A 60 -6.04 0.29 -9.06
C LEU A 60 -7.50 0.69 -8.84
N ILE A 61 -7.96 1.75 -9.51
CA ILE A 61 -9.36 2.20 -9.46
C ILE A 61 -10.27 1.13 -10.06
N GLN A 62 -9.94 0.62 -11.24
CA GLN A 62 -10.70 -0.46 -11.88
C GLN A 62 -10.74 -1.72 -11.00
N ALA A 63 -9.61 -2.11 -10.42
CA ALA A 63 -9.55 -3.25 -9.50
C ALA A 63 -10.45 -3.04 -8.28
N LYS A 64 -10.47 -1.83 -7.70
CA LYS A 64 -11.35 -1.50 -6.58
C LYS A 64 -12.82 -1.66 -6.98
N ILE A 65 -13.24 -1.12 -8.12
CA ILE A 65 -14.63 -1.21 -8.59
C ILE A 65 -15.04 -2.69 -8.73
N ILE A 66 -14.24 -3.49 -9.43
CA ILE A 66 -14.51 -4.92 -9.66
C ILE A 66 -14.66 -5.67 -8.33
N ILE A 67 -13.80 -5.40 -7.34
CA ILE A 67 -13.87 -6.06 -6.03
C ILE A 67 -15.18 -5.71 -5.33
N PHE A 68 -15.56 -4.42 -5.31
CA PHE A 68 -16.78 -3.98 -4.64
C PHE A 68 -18.04 -4.55 -5.30
N GLU A 69 -18.12 -4.53 -6.63
CA GLU A 69 -19.23 -5.13 -7.38
C GLU A 69 -19.34 -6.64 -7.11
N SER A 70 -18.21 -7.35 -7.18
CA SER A 70 -18.19 -8.80 -6.97
C SER A 70 -18.63 -9.15 -5.54
N VAL A 71 -18.18 -8.37 -4.54
CA VAL A 71 -18.60 -8.55 -3.14
C VAL A 71 -20.09 -8.26 -2.96
N ALA A 72 -20.60 -7.18 -3.54
CA ALA A 72 -22.02 -6.85 -3.47
C ALA A 72 -22.90 -7.96 -4.07
N HIS A 73 -22.52 -8.46 -5.25
CA HIS A 73 -23.24 -9.58 -5.89
C HIS A 73 -23.20 -10.85 -5.06
N HIS A 74 -22.04 -11.18 -4.48
CA HIS A 74 -21.90 -12.35 -3.63
C HIS A 74 -22.74 -12.25 -2.35
N MET A 75 -22.73 -11.10 -1.68
CA MET A 75 -23.57 -10.85 -0.50
C MET A 75 -25.06 -10.90 -0.81
N LEU A 76 -25.47 -10.35 -1.95
CA LEU A 76 -26.86 -10.39 -2.40
C LEU A 76 -27.30 -11.84 -2.69
N ALA A 77 -26.42 -12.65 -3.28
CA ALA A 77 -26.69 -14.05 -3.57
C ALA A 77 -26.79 -14.93 -2.31
N GLU A 78 -25.95 -14.70 -1.30
CA GLU A 78 -25.94 -15.51 -0.07
C GLU A 78 -26.96 -15.04 0.99
N GLY A 79 -27.06 -13.74 1.23
CA GLY A 79 -27.80 -13.15 2.35
C GLY A 79 -29.10 -12.44 1.98
N GLY A 80 -29.34 -12.24 0.69
CA GLY A 80 -30.47 -11.46 0.19
C GLY A 80 -30.38 -9.96 0.51
N GLU A 81 -31.37 -9.21 0.05
CA GLU A 81 -31.35 -7.74 0.06
C GLU A 81 -31.43 -7.14 1.47
N LYS A 82 -32.09 -7.84 2.40
CA LYS A 82 -32.39 -7.36 3.76
C LYS A 82 -31.14 -7.01 4.59
N TYR A 83 -30.02 -7.71 4.36
CA TYR A 83 -28.78 -7.51 5.12
C TYR A 83 -27.66 -6.88 4.29
N LEU A 84 -27.91 -6.61 3.01
CA LEU A 84 -26.90 -6.15 2.06
C LEU A 84 -26.23 -4.85 2.52
N GLU A 85 -27.02 -3.85 2.93
CA GLU A 85 -26.48 -2.55 3.37
C GLU A 85 -25.55 -2.68 4.59
N VAL A 86 -25.92 -3.52 5.56
CA VAL A 86 -25.13 -3.76 6.77
C VAL A 86 -23.82 -4.46 6.40
N HIS A 87 -23.88 -5.49 5.56
CA HIS A 87 -22.70 -6.22 5.14
C HIS A 87 -21.76 -5.36 4.28
N LEU A 88 -22.30 -4.54 3.37
CA LEU A 88 -21.51 -3.60 2.57
C LEU A 88 -20.85 -2.53 3.43
N LYS A 89 -21.55 -2.04 4.47
CA LYS A 89 -20.95 -1.13 5.44
C LYS A 89 -19.81 -1.79 6.20
N ASN A 90 -19.99 -3.02 6.68
CA ASN A 90 -18.94 -3.78 7.36
C ASN A 90 -17.75 -4.03 6.44
N PHE A 91 -18.00 -4.33 5.17
CA PHE A 91 -16.97 -4.47 4.16
C PHE A 91 -16.17 -3.18 4.00
N HIS A 92 -16.84 -2.04 3.81
CA HIS A 92 -16.21 -0.73 3.68
C HIS A 92 -15.39 -0.35 4.92
N ASP A 93 -15.94 -0.53 6.12
CA ASP A 93 -15.23 -0.25 7.37
C ASP A 93 -13.99 -1.15 7.54
N SER A 94 -14.09 -2.42 7.12
CA SER A 94 -12.96 -3.34 7.14
C SER A 94 -11.92 -2.97 6.07
N TRP A 95 -12.37 -2.50 4.91
CA TRP A 95 -11.54 -2.06 3.81
C TRP A 95 -10.66 -0.89 4.24
N ASP A 96 -11.24 0.17 4.80
CA ASP A 96 -10.49 1.38 5.19
C ASP A 96 -9.40 1.06 6.23
N LYS A 97 -9.75 0.28 7.25
CA LYS A 97 -8.82 -0.16 8.30
C LYS A 97 -7.64 -0.94 7.72
N LEU A 98 -7.89 -1.80 6.74
CA LEU A 98 -6.86 -2.63 6.13
C LEU A 98 -6.06 -1.87 5.08
N PHE A 99 -6.68 -0.93 4.38
CA PHE A 99 -6.01 -0.09 3.38
C PHE A 99 -4.98 0.83 4.04
N ILE A 100 -5.27 1.39 5.21
CA ILE A 100 -4.27 2.14 6.00
C ILE A 100 -3.03 1.28 6.30
N ARG A 101 -3.23 -0.02 6.57
CA ARG A 101 -2.14 -0.93 6.95
C ARG A 101 -1.34 -1.44 5.76
N TYR A 102 -2.01 -1.74 4.65
CA TYR A 102 -1.44 -2.50 3.54
C TYR A 102 -1.35 -1.70 2.22
N GLY A 103 -2.04 -0.58 2.11
CA GLY A 103 -2.07 0.27 0.92
C GLY A 103 -2.54 -0.46 -0.33
N THR A 104 -1.94 -0.11 -1.46
CA THR A 104 -2.27 -0.66 -2.79
C THR A 104 -2.05 -2.18 -2.89
N MET A 105 -1.15 -2.75 -2.10
CA MET A 105 -0.93 -4.21 -2.04
C MET A 105 -2.18 -4.97 -1.59
N MET A 106 -3.04 -4.35 -0.78
CA MET A 106 -4.32 -4.95 -0.43
C MET A 106 -5.23 -5.07 -1.65
N VAL A 107 -5.30 -4.04 -2.50
CA VAL A 107 -6.17 -4.03 -3.68
C VAL A 107 -5.75 -5.15 -4.64
N LEU A 108 -4.45 -5.28 -4.89
CA LEU A 108 -3.91 -6.36 -5.73
C LEU A 108 -4.18 -7.75 -5.13
N ALA A 109 -3.99 -7.91 -3.81
CA ALA A 109 -4.25 -9.18 -3.14
C ALA A 109 -5.73 -9.57 -3.21
N LEU A 110 -6.64 -8.60 -2.98
CA LEU A 110 -8.08 -8.83 -3.06
C LEU A 110 -8.54 -9.11 -4.48
N LYS A 111 -7.94 -8.46 -5.50
CA LYS A 111 -8.21 -8.77 -6.91
C LYS A 111 -7.91 -10.24 -7.23
N GLU A 112 -6.81 -10.80 -6.71
CA GLU A 112 -6.49 -12.22 -6.88
C GLU A 112 -7.41 -13.15 -6.08
N LEU A 113 -7.97 -12.69 -4.96
CA LEU A 113 -8.88 -13.47 -4.10
C LEU A 113 -10.36 -13.34 -4.49
N ALA A 114 -10.71 -12.37 -5.33
CA ALA A 114 -12.07 -12.06 -5.75
C ALA A 114 -12.80 -13.25 -6.40
N ASN A 115 -12.08 -14.14 -7.07
CA ASN A 115 -12.69 -15.28 -7.76
C ASN A 115 -13.40 -16.26 -6.81
N ASP A 116 -12.83 -16.51 -5.63
CA ASP A 116 -13.33 -17.54 -4.70
C ASP A 116 -14.12 -16.95 -3.54
N MET A 117 -14.13 -15.62 -3.38
CA MET A 117 -14.72 -14.89 -2.24
C MET A 117 -14.31 -15.38 -0.84
N ASN A 118 -13.28 -16.24 -0.76
CA ASN A 118 -12.86 -16.90 0.47
C ASN A 118 -12.34 -15.91 1.54
N PHE A 119 -12.01 -14.69 1.13
CA PHE A 119 -11.54 -13.60 1.99
C PHE A 119 -12.69 -12.86 2.68
N LEU A 120 -13.95 -13.07 2.27
CA LEU A 120 -15.11 -12.42 2.85
C LEU A 120 -15.72 -13.31 3.95
N ARG A 121 -16.12 -12.69 5.06
CA ARG A 121 -16.92 -13.34 6.09
C ARG A 121 -18.42 -13.18 5.79
N PRO A 122 -19.28 -14.05 6.37
CA PRO A 122 -20.73 -13.92 6.19
C PRO A 122 -21.32 -12.58 6.66
N ASP A 123 -20.67 -11.90 7.62
CA ASP A 123 -21.06 -10.57 8.13
C ASP A 123 -20.57 -9.40 7.25
N GLY A 124 -19.83 -9.70 6.18
CA GLY A 124 -19.24 -8.75 5.26
C GLY A 124 -17.85 -8.23 5.62
N GLU A 125 -17.24 -8.66 6.73
CA GLU A 125 -15.87 -8.27 7.03
C GLU A 125 -14.82 -9.02 6.18
N ILE A 126 -13.72 -8.33 5.85
CA ILE A 126 -12.54 -8.98 5.27
C ILE A 126 -11.80 -9.83 6.31
N LYS A 127 -11.60 -11.12 6.01
CA LYS A 127 -10.78 -12.07 6.77
C LYS A 127 -9.30 -11.67 6.72
N LYS A 128 -8.86 -10.91 7.73
CA LYS A 128 -7.47 -10.43 7.90
C LYS A 128 -6.41 -11.52 7.74
N ALA A 129 -6.68 -12.75 8.22
CA ALA A 129 -5.75 -13.86 8.13
C ALA A 129 -5.52 -14.36 6.69
N VAL A 130 -6.58 -14.37 5.87
CA VAL A 130 -6.53 -14.76 4.44
C VAL A 130 -5.80 -13.67 3.67
N LEU A 131 -6.20 -12.41 3.82
CA LEU A 131 -5.53 -11.26 3.19
C LEU A 131 -4.04 -11.20 3.56
N GLY A 132 -3.71 -11.31 4.84
CA GLY A 132 -2.32 -11.27 5.32
C GLY A 132 -1.47 -12.43 4.80
N ARG A 133 -2.05 -13.61 4.56
CA ARG A 133 -1.36 -14.73 3.91
C ARG A 133 -1.08 -14.40 2.45
N LYS A 134 -2.07 -13.92 1.70
CA LYS A 134 -1.91 -13.57 0.29
C LYS A 134 -0.91 -12.44 0.06
N ILE A 135 -0.95 -11.39 0.88
CA ILE A 135 0.03 -10.30 0.80
C ILE A 135 1.46 -10.82 1.05
N ARG A 136 1.65 -11.76 2.00
CA ARG A 136 2.98 -12.36 2.23
C ARG A 136 3.45 -13.19 1.04
N GLU A 137 2.56 -13.97 0.44
CA GLU A 137 2.84 -14.72 -0.80
C GLU A 137 3.23 -13.79 -1.95
N MET A 138 2.45 -12.72 -2.17
CA MET A 138 2.77 -11.68 -3.16
C MET A 138 4.15 -11.06 -2.93
N LYS A 139 4.45 -10.67 -1.69
CA LYS A 139 5.75 -10.08 -1.33
C LYS A 139 6.91 -11.04 -1.58
N LYS A 140 6.71 -12.36 -1.43
CA LYS A 140 7.73 -13.36 -1.80
C LYS A 140 7.93 -13.39 -3.32
N ARG A 141 6.84 -13.44 -4.10
CA ARG A 141 6.91 -13.41 -5.58
C ARG A 141 7.65 -12.19 -6.11
N PHE A 142 7.42 -11.01 -5.54
CA PHE A 142 8.14 -9.78 -5.92
C PHE A 142 9.61 -9.73 -5.47
N LYS A 143 10.02 -10.57 -4.52
CA LYS A 143 11.42 -10.65 -4.07
C LYS A 143 12.23 -11.62 -4.91
N ASP A 144 11.57 -12.63 -5.47
CA ASP A 144 12.16 -13.67 -6.31
C ASP A 144 12.19 -13.30 -7.81
N GLN A 145 11.68 -12.11 -8.17
CA GLN A 145 11.78 -11.45 -9.48
C GLN A 145 12.85 -10.35 -9.45
#